data_AF-A0A7Y1XA31-F1
#
_entry.id   AF-A0A7Y1XA31-F1
#
_cell.length_a   1.000
_cell.length_b   1.000
_cell.length_c   1.000
_cell.angle_alpha   90.00
_cell.angle_beta   90.00
_cell.angle_gamma   90.00
#
_symmetry.space_group_name_H-M   'P 1'
#
loop_
_entity.id
_entity.type
_entity.pdbx_description
1 polymer ?
#
loop_
_entity_poly.entity_id
_entity_poly.type
_entity_poly.pdbx_seq_one_letter_code
_entity_poly.pdbx_strand_id
1 'polypeptide(L)'
;MDPSKLDEDAFVAYADRTASFISSLRPQDALELHFSTVIELLRTRYGPAVDTAMSQEATDPRVPGSGLSRSIRSRVAAHTDSSWMRRTNMVGVNLRTVGSFAGLVKYLLTVPSAFDSVHLLPLWEPGVAESLYGPASWNLSTEFLSEEMAEFAPYLTTPERQLRATTNLLHVMGRTVGMDVIPHTDRYSEMALGQPAHFEWMQVRNGRITDHSDAVERTVSEVVYQWLLESGPAVPSKAELLPGDTETLFDLPESDRAELLFGLPGDR
;
A
#
# COMPACT_ATOMS: atom_id res chain seq x y z
N MET A 1 -5.26 18.93 -20.72
CA MET A 1 -6.17 18.44 -21.78
C MET A 1 -7.08 19.58 -22.23
N ASP A 2 -7.48 19.65 -23.50
CA ASP A 2 -8.54 20.57 -23.95
C ASP A 2 -9.89 20.09 -23.39
N PRO A 3 -10.49 20.79 -22.39
CA PRO A 3 -11.72 20.35 -21.74
C PRO A 3 -12.90 20.24 -22.71
N SER A 4 -12.83 20.91 -23.86
CA SER A 4 -13.90 20.92 -24.88
C SER A 4 -14.14 19.57 -25.58
N LYS A 5 -13.31 18.55 -25.31
CA LYS A 5 -13.47 17.18 -25.84
C LYS A 5 -14.10 16.20 -24.85
N LEU A 6 -14.33 16.60 -23.61
CA LEU A 6 -15.01 15.76 -22.62
C LEU A 6 -16.52 15.98 -22.73
N ASP A 7 -17.26 14.87 -22.67
CA ASP A 7 -18.72 14.89 -22.70
C ASP A 7 -19.26 15.43 -21.36
N GLU A 8 -19.57 16.73 -21.31
CA GLU A 8 -20.06 17.40 -20.10
C GLU A 8 -21.33 16.74 -19.56
N ASP A 9 -22.21 16.26 -20.43
CA ASP A 9 -23.45 15.59 -20.04
C ASP A 9 -23.16 14.29 -19.28
N ALA A 10 -22.10 13.56 -19.63
CA ALA A 10 -21.67 12.36 -18.91
C ALA A 10 -21.18 12.67 -17.48
N PHE A 11 -20.50 13.79 -17.29
CA PHE A 11 -20.06 14.25 -15.96
C PHE A 11 -21.24 14.67 -15.10
N VAL A 12 -22.20 15.43 -15.66
CA VAL A 12 -23.45 15.81 -14.98
C VAL A 12 -24.25 14.56 -14.61
N ALA A 13 -24.40 13.61 -15.52
CA ALA A 13 -25.10 12.36 -15.25
C ALA A 13 -24.46 11.56 -14.10
N TYR A 14 -23.13 11.54 -14.03
CA TYR A 14 -22.43 10.96 -12.88
C TYR A 14 -22.65 11.79 -11.61
N ALA A 15 -22.54 13.12 -11.64
CA ALA A 15 -22.76 13.96 -10.47
C ALA A 15 -24.17 13.78 -9.87
N ASP A 16 -25.20 13.78 -10.73
CA ASP A 16 -26.61 13.70 -10.36
C ASP A 16 -27.11 12.28 -10.05
N ARG A 17 -26.20 11.29 -10.08
CA ARG A 17 -26.51 9.88 -9.80
C ARG A 17 -27.43 9.19 -10.82
N THR A 18 -27.57 9.75 -12.02
CA THR A 18 -28.29 9.10 -13.13
C THR A 18 -27.42 8.10 -13.87
N ALA A 19 -26.08 8.26 -13.81
CA ALA A 19 -25.09 7.27 -14.22
C ALA A 19 -24.23 6.81 -13.03
N SER A 20 -23.66 5.60 -13.13
CA SER A 20 -22.80 5.04 -12.07
C SER A 20 -21.30 5.15 -12.32
N PHE A 21 -20.93 5.60 -13.53
CA PHE A 21 -19.60 5.93 -14.01
C PHE A 21 -19.75 6.98 -15.11
N ILE A 22 -18.66 7.62 -15.53
CA ILE A 22 -18.68 8.63 -16.58
C ILE A 22 -18.56 7.90 -17.92
N SER A 23 -19.67 7.81 -18.65
CA SER A 23 -19.67 7.22 -19.99
C SER A 23 -18.71 7.96 -20.91
N SER A 24 -18.02 7.22 -21.79
CA SER A 24 -17.07 7.77 -22.77
C SER A 24 -15.79 8.38 -22.18
N LEU A 25 -15.64 8.50 -20.85
CA LEU A 25 -14.37 8.85 -20.23
C LEU A 25 -13.41 7.65 -20.33
N ARG A 26 -12.36 7.79 -21.13
CA ARG A 26 -11.36 6.73 -21.27
C ARG A 26 -10.43 6.76 -20.03
N PRO A 27 -9.93 5.61 -19.55
CA PRO A 27 -9.08 5.54 -18.35
C PRO A 27 -7.90 6.53 -18.34
N GLN A 28 -7.28 6.74 -19.48
CA GLN A 28 -6.12 7.59 -19.73
C GLN A 28 -6.50 9.06 -19.57
N ASP A 29 -7.66 9.44 -20.11
CA ASP A 29 -8.19 10.79 -19.95
C ASP A 29 -8.59 11.06 -18.49
N ALA A 30 -9.07 10.04 -17.78
CA ALA A 30 -9.39 10.17 -16.36
C ALA A 30 -8.15 10.51 -15.53
N LEU A 31 -7.00 9.89 -15.84
CA LEU A 31 -5.74 10.15 -15.12
C LEU A 31 -5.24 11.60 -15.28
N GLU A 32 -5.57 12.24 -16.41
CA GLU A 32 -5.23 13.64 -16.72
C GLU A 32 -6.14 14.67 -16.01
N LEU A 33 -7.22 14.24 -15.34
CA LEU A 33 -8.08 15.15 -14.58
C LEU A 33 -7.34 15.67 -13.35
N HIS A 34 -7.44 16.97 -13.06
CA HIS A 34 -6.93 17.51 -11.80
C HIS A 34 -7.66 16.90 -10.60
N PHE A 35 -6.90 16.51 -9.57
CA PHE A 35 -7.48 15.87 -8.38
C PHE A 35 -8.53 16.74 -7.68
N SER A 36 -8.32 18.05 -7.61
CA SER A 36 -9.30 19.00 -7.03
C SER A 36 -10.65 18.95 -7.74
N THR A 37 -10.67 18.93 -9.08
CA THR A 37 -11.89 18.78 -9.89
C THR A 37 -12.62 17.47 -9.59
N VAL A 38 -11.86 16.38 -9.41
CA VAL A 38 -12.42 15.07 -9.06
C VAL A 38 -13.05 15.12 -7.67
N ILE A 39 -12.40 15.75 -6.69
CA ILE A 39 -12.98 15.91 -5.36
C ILE A 39 -14.26 16.74 -5.39
N GLU A 40 -14.32 17.83 -6.13
CA GLU A 40 -15.56 18.61 -6.31
C GLU A 40 -16.68 17.77 -6.94
N LEU A 41 -16.36 16.99 -7.97
CA LEU A 41 -17.33 16.08 -8.59
C LEU A 41 -17.85 15.05 -7.58
N LEU A 42 -16.96 14.45 -6.78
CA LEU A 42 -17.33 13.52 -5.73
C LEU A 42 -18.15 14.21 -4.63
N ARG A 43 -17.84 15.45 -4.26
CA ARG A 43 -18.62 16.24 -3.29
C ARG A 43 -20.04 16.48 -3.78
N THR A 44 -20.23 16.87 -5.03
CA THR A 44 -21.58 17.00 -5.61
C THR A 44 -22.33 15.67 -5.55
N ARG A 45 -21.66 14.57 -5.90
CA ARG A 45 -22.30 13.25 -5.93
C ARG A 45 -22.58 12.68 -4.55
N TYR A 46 -21.66 12.74 -3.60
CA TYR A 46 -21.69 11.99 -2.33
C TYR A 46 -21.81 12.88 -1.09
N GLY A 47 -21.71 14.19 -1.25
CA GLY A 47 -21.88 15.17 -0.17
C GLY A 47 -20.74 15.15 0.86
N PRO A 48 -21.04 15.48 2.13
CA PRO A 48 -20.05 15.66 3.20
C PRO A 48 -19.20 14.42 3.53
N ALA A 49 -19.60 13.24 3.04
CA ALA A 49 -18.83 12.02 3.22
C ALA A 49 -17.44 12.11 2.57
N VAL A 50 -17.30 12.88 1.49
CA VAL A 50 -16.01 13.11 0.81
C VAL A 50 -15.06 13.90 1.68
N ASP A 51 -15.54 14.96 2.32
CA ASP A 51 -14.74 15.76 3.26
C ASP A 51 -14.32 14.93 4.48
N THR A 52 -15.24 14.11 4.98
CA THR A 52 -14.95 13.17 6.08
C THR A 52 -13.89 12.15 5.66
N ALA A 53 -13.95 11.63 4.43
CA ALA A 53 -13.02 10.61 3.94
C ALA A 53 -11.58 11.13 3.84
N MET A 54 -11.44 12.42 3.53
CA MET A 54 -10.17 13.10 3.34
C MET A 54 -9.63 13.74 4.62
N SER A 55 -10.42 13.87 5.69
CA SER A 55 -10.03 14.63 6.89
C SER A 55 -8.74 14.12 7.54
N GLN A 56 -8.02 15.01 8.23
CA GLN A 56 -6.77 14.67 8.89
C GLN A 56 -6.93 13.55 9.94
N GLU A 57 -8.06 13.52 10.64
CA GLU A 57 -8.42 12.51 11.64
C GLU A 57 -8.77 11.17 10.98
N ALA A 58 -9.57 11.18 9.92
CA ALA A 58 -9.99 9.96 9.24
C ALA A 58 -8.86 9.27 8.45
N THR A 59 -7.83 10.04 8.11
CA THR A 59 -6.64 9.60 7.37
C THR A 59 -5.46 9.27 8.26
N ASP A 60 -5.57 9.46 9.58
CA ASP A 60 -4.53 9.05 10.53
C ASP A 60 -4.47 7.50 10.60
N PRO A 61 -3.34 6.86 10.25
CA PRO A 61 -3.22 5.40 10.24
C PRO A 61 -3.37 4.80 11.64
N ARG A 62 -3.17 5.59 12.70
CA ARG A 62 -3.33 5.15 14.10
C ARG A 62 -4.79 4.99 14.51
N VAL A 63 -5.71 5.58 13.74
CA VAL A 63 -7.16 5.42 13.98
C VAL A 63 -7.59 4.08 13.39
N PRO A 64 -8.10 3.14 14.19
CA PRO A 64 -8.55 1.85 13.68
C PRO A 64 -9.76 2.01 12.75
N GLY A 65 -9.91 1.12 11.77
CA GLY A 65 -11.04 1.19 10.82
C GLY A 65 -12.41 1.13 11.48
N SER A 66 -12.52 0.47 12.64
CA SER A 66 -13.73 0.43 13.48
C SER A 66 -14.08 1.77 14.14
N GLY A 67 -13.13 2.70 14.24
CA GLY A 67 -13.31 4.06 14.76
C GLY A 67 -13.80 5.06 13.71
N LEU A 68 -13.80 4.70 12.42
CA LEU A 68 -14.25 5.58 11.34
C LEU A 68 -15.78 5.76 11.35
N SER A 69 -16.25 6.94 10.91
CA SER A 69 -17.67 7.20 10.66
C SER A 69 -18.28 6.15 9.73
N ARG A 70 -19.57 5.84 9.93
CA ARG A 70 -20.33 4.93 9.07
C ARG A 70 -20.33 5.37 7.59
N SER A 71 -20.22 6.67 7.31
CA SER A 71 -20.23 7.22 5.95
C SER A 71 -18.99 6.86 5.11
N ILE A 72 -17.88 6.48 5.74
CA ILE A 72 -16.59 6.19 5.07
C ILE A 72 -16.06 4.78 5.40
N ARG A 73 -16.83 4.01 6.16
CA ARG A 73 -16.49 2.63 6.53
C ARG A 73 -16.84 1.68 5.39
N SER A 74 -16.05 0.62 5.24
CA SER A 74 -16.36 -0.46 4.30
C SER A 74 -17.78 -1.01 4.51
N ARG A 75 -18.48 -1.29 3.40
CA ARG A 75 -19.82 -1.90 3.42
C ARG A 75 -19.80 -3.31 4.01
N VAL A 76 -18.67 -3.99 3.91
CA VAL A 76 -18.50 -5.35 4.44
C VAL A 76 -17.99 -5.36 5.88
N ALA A 77 -17.79 -4.20 6.53
CA ALA A 77 -17.26 -4.14 7.90
C ALA A 77 -18.14 -4.82 8.96
N ALA A 78 -19.42 -5.07 8.67
CA ALA A 78 -20.33 -5.80 9.55
C ALA A 78 -20.33 -7.33 9.30
N HIS A 79 -19.64 -7.82 8.26
CA HIS A 79 -19.53 -9.25 8.01
C HIS A 79 -18.47 -9.84 8.94
N THR A 80 -18.75 -11.02 9.48
CA THR A 80 -17.85 -11.75 10.38
C THR A 80 -16.92 -12.71 9.63
N ASP A 81 -17.16 -12.91 8.33
CA ASP A 81 -16.39 -13.81 7.48
C ASP A 81 -16.27 -13.25 6.05
N SER A 82 -15.58 -14.01 5.19
CA SER A 82 -15.32 -13.68 3.80
C SER A 82 -16.34 -14.22 2.79
N SER A 83 -17.51 -14.71 3.25
CA SER A 83 -18.53 -15.27 2.37
C SER A 83 -19.05 -14.27 1.32
N TRP A 84 -19.02 -12.98 1.64
CA TRP A 84 -19.36 -11.88 0.73
C TRP A 84 -18.49 -11.87 -0.54
N MET A 85 -17.23 -12.34 -0.45
CA MET A 85 -16.32 -12.40 -1.60
C MET A 85 -16.81 -13.35 -2.70
N ARG A 86 -17.70 -14.30 -2.40
CA ARG A 86 -18.26 -15.23 -3.40
C ARG A 86 -19.25 -14.56 -4.35
N ARG A 87 -19.70 -13.34 -4.04
CA ARG A 87 -20.79 -12.64 -4.75
C ARG A 87 -20.39 -11.25 -5.25
N THR A 88 -19.19 -10.78 -4.91
CA THR A 88 -18.69 -9.49 -5.35
C THR A 88 -18.21 -9.55 -6.79
N ASN A 89 -18.37 -8.46 -7.51
CA ASN A 89 -17.76 -8.26 -8.82
C ASN A 89 -16.53 -7.39 -8.61
N MET A 90 -15.37 -8.00 -8.82
CA MET A 90 -14.09 -7.41 -8.47
C MET A 90 -13.36 -6.89 -9.70
N VAL A 91 -12.74 -5.71 -9.57
CA VAL A 91 -11.74 -5.23 -10.52
C VAL A 91 -10.37 -5.21 -9.85
N GLY A 92 -9.39 -5.88 -10.45
CA GLY A 92 -8.00 -5.82 -10.02
C GLY A 92 -7.33 -4.57 -10.58
N VAL A 93 -6.63 -3.81 -9.74
CA VAL A 93 -5.93 -2.58 -10.16
C VAL A 93 -4.48 -2.62 -9.69
N ASN A 94 -3.57 -2.46 -10.65
CA ASN A 94 -2.16 -2.22 -10.38
C ASN A 94 -1.93 -0.71 -10.22
N LEU A 95 -1.57 -0.24 -9.02
CA LEU A 95 -1.32 1.19 -8.82
C LEU A 95 -0.22 1.74 -9.73
N ARG A 96 0.76 0.93 -10.14
CA ARG A 96 1.81 1.33 -11.08
C ARG A 96 1.26 1.68 -12.47
N THR A 97 0.09 1.14 -12.84
CA THR A 97 -0.57 1.45 -14.12
C THR A 97 -1.43 2.72 -14.06
N VAL A 98 -1.89 3.10 -12.87
CA VAL A 98 -2.65 4.34 -12.64
C VAL A 98 -1.79 5.45 -12.03
N GLY A 99 -0.51 5.18 -11.78
CA GLY A 99 0.52 6.12 -11.37
C GLY A 99 0.54 6.46 -9.87
N SER A 100 -0.60 6.63 -9.22
CA SER A 100 -0.65 7.05 -7.81
C SER A 100 -1.96 6.70 -7.12
N PHE A 101 -2.02 6.99 -5.82
CA PHE A 101 -3.25 6.95 -5.03
C PHE A 101 -4.38 7.83 -5.61
N ALA A 102 -4.07 9.06 -6.04
CA ALA A 102 -5.03 9.90 -6.76
C ALA A 102 -5.46 9.28 -8.09
N GLY A 103 -4.50 8.71 -8.82
CA GLY A 103 -4.75 8.02 -10.08
C GLY A 103 -5.77 6.89 -9.95
N LEU A 104 -5.75 6.14 -8.85
CA LEU A 104 -6.76 5.12 -8.56
C LEU A 104 -8.17 5.72 -8.43
N VAL A 105 -8.33 6.83 -7.68
CA VAL A 105 -9.62 7.51 -7.53
C VAL A 105 -10.15 8.00 -8.89
N LYS A 106 -9.26 8.62 -9.68
CA LYS A 106 -9.55 9.10 -11.05
C LYS A 106 -9.99 7.95 -11.96
N TYR A 107 -9.21 6.88 -12.00
CA TYR A 107 -9.48 5.70 -12.82
C TYR A 107 -10.86 5.11 -12.54
N LEU A 108 -11.27 5.03 -11.27
CA LEU A 108 -12.56 4.46 -10.88
C LEU A 108 -13.78 5.28 -11.32
N LEU A 109 -13.62 6.52 -11.79
CA LEU A 109 -14.69 7.25 -12.49
C LEU A 109 -15.10 6.57 -13.79
N THR A 110 -14.24 5.72 -14.38
CA THR A 110 -14.49 4.97 -15.61
C THR A 110 -15.06 3.58 -15.38
N VAL A 111 -15.13 3.13 -14.13
CA VAL A 111 -15.54 1.76 -13.78
C VAL A 111 -17.00 1.75 -13.31
N PRO A 112 -17.91 0.96 -13.93
CA PRO A 112 -19.32 0.93 -13.54
C PRO A 112 -19.51 0.39 -12.12
N SER A 113 -20.59 0.83 -11.45
CA SER A 113 -20.96 0.32 -10.10
C SER A 113 -21.22 -1.19 -10.03
N ALA A 114 -21.38 -1.84 -11.19
CA ALA A 114 -21.45 -3.29 -11.28
C ALA A 114 -20.23 -3.99 -10.67
N PHE A 115 -19.05 -3.35 -10.63
CA PHE A 115 -17.86 -3.83 -9.93
C PHE A 115 -17.77 -3.30 -8.50
N ASP A 116 -18.46 -3.93 -7.55
CA ASP A 116 -18.57 -3.42 -6.18
C ASP A 116 -17.33 -3.64 -5.29
N SER A 117 -16.26 -4.25 -5.81
CA SER A 117 -14.97 -4.33 -5.13
C SER A 117 -13.78 -3.99 -6.01
N VAL A 118 -12.74 -3.47 -5.36
CA VAL A 118 -11.44 -3.14 -5.93
C VAL A 118 -10.40 -3.99 -5.21
N HIS A 119 -9.63 -4.76 -5.97
CA HIS A 119 -8.49 -5.53 -5.48
C HIS A 119 -7.20 -4.82 -5.87
N LEU A 120 -6.49 -4.31 -4.86
CA LEU A 120 -5.21 -3.66 -5.06
C LEU A 120 -4.12 -4.72 -5.18
N LEU A 121 -3.42 -4.68 -6.30
CA LEU A 121 -2.18 -5.43 -6.46
C LEU A 121 -1.11 -4.90 -5.49
N PRO A 122 0.00 -5.64 -5.27
CA PRO A 122 0.95 -5.34 -4.21
C PRO A 122 1.47 -3.90 -4.21
N LEU A 123 1.35 -3.25 -3.04
CA LEU A 123 1.73 -1.85 -2.80
C LEU A 123 3.08 -1.69 -2.12
N TRP A 124 3.76 -2.80 -1.87
CA TRP A 124 5.00 -2.86 -1.12
C TRP A 124 6.19 -2.39 -1.96
N GLU A 125 7.27 -2.02 -1.28
CA GLU A 125 8.56 -1.77 -1.93
C GLU A 125 9.01 -3.01 -2.73
N PRO A 126 9.29 -2.85 -4.03
CA PRO A 126 9.62 -3.98 -4.89
C PRO A 126 11.00 -4.55 -4.54
N GLY A 127 11.12 -5.88 -4.63
CA GLY A 127 12.40 -6.59 -4.49
C GLY A 127 13.33 -6.46 -5.68
N VAL A 128 14.38 -7.28 -5.68
CA VAL A 128 15.35 -7.30 -6.79
C VAL A 128 14.65 -7.61 -8.12
N ALA A 129 15.10 -6.93 -9.18
CA ALA A 129 14.54 -7.02 -10.52
C ALA A 129 13.06 -6.60 -10.62
N GLU A 130 12.62 -5.66 -9.77
CA GLU A 130 11.27 -5.07 -9.80
C GLU A 130 10.14 -6.11 -9.60
N SER A 131 10.45 -7.18 -8.85
CA SER A 131 9.48 -8.24 -8.57
C SER A 131 8.34 -7.73 -7.71
N LEU A 132 7.18 -7.50 -8.32
CA LEU A 132 5.95 -7.01 -7.64
C LEU A 132 5.49 -7.94 -6.51
N TYR A 133 5.73 -9.24 -6.66
CA TYR A 133 5.29 -10.26 -5.71
C TYR A 133 6.40 -10.68 -4.75
N GLY A 134 7.65 -10.25 -4.95
CA GLY A 134 8.74 -10.43 -4.01
C GLY A 134 9.07 -9.10 -3.34
N PRO A 135 8.34 -8.67 -2.29
CA PRO A 135 8.62 -7.41 -1.61
C PRO A 135 10.00 -7.42 -0.94
N ALA A 136 10.71 -6.29 -1.02
CA ALA A 136 11.94 -6.04 -0.25
C ALA A 136 11.66 -5.74 1.22
N SER A 137 10.50 -5.14 1.50
CA SER A 137 10.04 -4.78 2.84
C SER A 137 8.51 -4.81 2.90
N TRP A 138 7.95 -4.67 4.10
CA TRP A 138 6.52 -4.41 4.29
C TRP A 138 6.15 -2.92 4.28
N ASN A 139 7.09 -2.04 3.91
CA ASN A 139 6.80 -0.62 3.75
C ASN A 139 5.97 -0.40 2.48
N LEU A 140 5.04 0.55 2.54
CA LEU A 140 4.33 1.00 1.36
C LEU A 140 5.30 1.77 0.46
N SER A 141 5.31 1.44 -0.84
CA SER A 141 6.16 2.10 -1.81
C SER A 141 5.80 3.58 -1.95
N THR A 142 6.81 4.44 -1.88
CA THR A 142 6.68 5.89 -2.09
C THR A 142 6.37 6.24 -3.54
N GLU A 143 6.55 5.30 -4.49
CA GLU A 143 6.23 5.49 -5.91
C GLU A 143 4.76 5.83 -6.16
N PHE A 144 3.88 5.53 -5.19
CA PHE A 144 2.44 5.79 -5.29
C PHE A 144 1.99 7.12 -4.70
N LEU A 145 2.90 7.86 -4.07
CA LEU A 145 2.60 9.18 -3.54
C LEU A 145 2.11 10.10 -4.65
N SER A 146 1.01 10.80 -4.37
CA SER A 146 0.45 11.82 -5.23
C SER A 146 0.76 13.20 -4.67
N GLU A 147 1.52 13.99 -5.42
CA GLU A 147 1.76 15.40 -5.12
C GLU A 147 0.45 16.18 -5.09
N GLU A 148 -0.46 15.93 -6.03
CA GLU A 148 -1.76 16.61 -6.08
C GLU A 148 -2.63 16.36 -4.82
N MET A 149 -2.53 15.17 -4.19
CA MET A 149 -3.22 14.92 -2.92
C MET A 149 -2.61 15.76 -1.78
N ALA A 150 -1.29 15.89 -1.75
CA ALA A 150 -0.60 16.71 -0.76
C ALA A 150 -0.84 18.22 -0.99
N GLU A 151 -0.93 18.67 -2.23
CA GLU A 151 -1.33 20.04 -2.58
C GLU A 151 -2.77 20.34 -2.14
N PHE A 152 -3.68 19.39 -2.36
CA PHE A 152 -5.09 19.52 -1.96
C PHE A 152 -5.27 19.46 -0.44
N ALA A 153 -4.53 18.59 0.24
CA ALA A 153 -4.57 18.40 1.69
C ALA A 153 -3.14 18.20 2.24
N PRO A 154 -2.48 19.27 2.77
CA PRO A 154 -1.07 19.27 3.16
C PRO A 154 -0.62 18.26 4.22
N TYR A 155 -1.54 17.56 4.88
CA TYR A 155 -1.24 16.46 5.81
C TYR A 155 -1.17 15.09 5.12
N LEU A 156 -1.51 14.97 3.84
CA LEU A 156 -1.44 13.73 3.06
C LEU A 156 -0.06 13.54 2.44
N THR A 157 0.98 13.57 3.25
CA THR A 157 2.39 13.53 2.82
C THR A 157 3.04 12.17 2.94
N THR A 158 2.34 11.15 3.44
CA THR A 158 2.87 9.78 3.59
C THR A 158 2.02 8.77 2.83
N PRO A 159 2.61 7.63 2.39
CA PRO A 159 1.88 6.59 1.68
C PRO A 159 0.70 6.04 2.50
N GLU A 160 0.85 5.89 3.82
CA GLU A 160 -0.20 5.37 4.70
C GLU A 160 -1.39 6.32 4.74
N ARG A 161 -1.15 7.63 4.85
CA ARG A 161 -2.21 8.63 4.88
C ARG A 161 -2.93 8.72 3.54
N GLN A 162 -2.20 8.67 2.43
CA GLN A 162 -2.81 8.68 1.10
C GLN A 162 -3.56 7.38 0.76
N LEU A 163 -3.03 6.22 1.14
CA LEU A 163 -3.73 4.94 1.02
C LEU A 163 -5.02 4.96 1.84
N ARG A 164 -4.97 5.51 3.06
CA ARG A 164 -6.14 5.64 3.93
C ARG A 164 -7.20 6.56 3.33
N ALA A 165 -6.81 7.75 2.87
CA ALA A 165 -7.69 8.70 2.19
C ALA A 165 -8.35 8.08 0.96
N THR A 166 -7.56 7.41 0.13
CA THR A 166 -8.02 6.71 -1.07
C THR A 166 -9.00 5.60 -0.73
N THR A 167 -8.67 4.75 0.24
CA THR A 167 -9.56 3.68 0.72
C THR A 167 -10.89 4.24 1.22
N ASN A 168 -10.86 5.33 2.01
CA ASN A 168 -12.06 6.00 2.49
C ASN A 168 -12.90 6.55 1.32
N LEU A 169 -12.29 7.20 0.33
CA LEU A 169 -12.98 7.69 -0.87
C LEU A 169 -13.61 6.53 -1.67
N LEU A 170 -12.90 5.42 -1.84
CA LEU A 170 -13.43 4.22 -2.50
C LEU A 170 -14.65 3.65 -1.75
N HIS A 171 -14.63 3.63 -0.42
CA HIS A 171 -15.79 3.26 0.39
C HIS A 171 -16.97 4.23 0.19
N VAL A 172 -16.71 5.55 0.13
CA VAL A 172 -17.73 6.56 -0.19
C VAL A 172 -18.34 6.32 -1.56
N MET A 173 -17.52 5.97 -2.55
CA MET A 173 -17.94 5.56 -3.90
C MET A 173 -18.67 4.21 -3.92
N GLY A 174 -18.81 3.55 -2.77
CA GLY A 174 -19.52 2.30 -2.60
C GLY A 174 -18.73 1.05 -2.96
N ARG A 175 -17.42 1.16 -3.11
CA ARG A 175 -16.52 0.03 -3.38
C ARG A 175 -16.05 -0.57 -2.07
N THR A 176 -15.86 -1.88 -2.05
CA THR A 176 -15.05 -2.56 -1.02
C THR A 176 -13.60 -2.64 -1.51
N VAL A 177 -12.62 -2.45 -0.62
CA VAL A 177 -11.20 -2.53 -0.99
C VAL A 177 -10.58 -3.77 -0.36
N GLY A 178 -9.94 -4.60 -1.19
CA GLY A 178 -9.04 -5.67 -0.78
C GLY A 178 -7.63 -5.40 -1.31
N MET A 179 -6.62 -6.04 -0.73
CA MET A 179 -5.23 -5.91 -1.15
C MET A 179 -4.53 -7.26 -1.05
N ASP A 180 -3.57 -7.49 -1.94
CA ASP A 180 -2.67 -8.64 -1.84
C ASP A 180 -1.76 -8.55 -0.61
N VAL A 181 -1.95 -9.48 0.32
CA VAL A 181 -1.00 -9.77 1.41
C VAL A 181 -0.35 -11.10 1.08
N ILE A 182 0.91 -11.05 0.70
CA ILE A 182 1.60 -12.16 0.06
C ILE A 182 2.57 -12.80 1.05
N PRO A 183 2.42 -14.09 1.41
CA PRO A 183 3.31 -14.76 2.36
C PRO A 183 4.62 -15.24 1.71
N HIS A 184 5.23 -14.40 0.87
CA HIS A 184 6.58 -14.62 0.34
C HIS A 184 7.28 -13.28 0.11
N THR A 185 8.59 -13.31 -0.08
CA THR A 185 9.45 -12.12 -0.07
C THR A 185 10.64 -12.28 -1.02
N ASP A 186 11.32 -11.19 -1.33
CA ASP A 186 12.58 -11.25 -2.07
C ASP A 186 13.68 -11.94 -1.25
N ARG A 187 14.66 -12.53 -1.95
CA ARG A 187 15.77 -13.26 -1.33
C ARG A 187 16.69 -12.39 -0.46
N TYR A 188 16.68 -11.07 -0.66
CA TYR A 188 17.47 -10.10 0.11
C TYR A 188 16.59 -9.11 0.88
N SER A 189 15.35 -9.50 1.17
CA SER A 189 14.42 -8.62 1.88
C SER A 189 14.78 -8.45 3.36
N GLU A 190 14.18 -7.43 3.97
CA GLU A 190 14.20 -7.24 5.42
C GLU A 190 13.67 -8.46 6.15
N MET A 191 12.64 -9.10 5.62
CA MET A 191 12.04 -10.28 6.23
C MET A 191 13.02 -11.45 6.22
N ALA A 192 13.72 -11.69 5.11
CA ALA A 192 14.69 -12.77 4.99
C ALA A 192 15.90 -12.55 5.89
N LEU A 193 16.49 -11.34 5.87
CA LEU A 193 17.72 -11.04 6.60
C LEU A 193 17.46 -10.72 8.09
N GLY A 194 16.32 -10.14 8.41
CA GLY A 194 15.91 -9.80 9.77
C GLY A 194 15.31 -10.99 10.53
N GLN A 195 14.83 -12.03 9.85
CA GLN A 195 14.31 -13.25 10.47
C GLN A 195 14.81 -14.52 9.75
N PRO A 196 16.12 -14.81 9.73
CA PRO A 196 16.66 -15.96 8.98
C PRO A 196 16.00 -17.29 9.37
N ALA A 197 15.63 -17.46 10.64
CA ALA A 197 14.97 -18.65 11.17
C ALA A 197 13.59 -18.95 10.55
N HIS A 198 12.95 -18.01 9.85
CA HIS A 198 11.69 -18.24 9.14
C HIS A 198 11.90 -18.88 7.74
N PHE A 199 13.14 -19.08 7.31
CA PHE A 199 13.48 -19.52 5.95
C PHE A 199 14.40 -20.73 5.95
N GLU A 200 14.28 -21.55 4.91
CA GLU A 200 15.27 -22.58 4.60
C GLU A 200 16.39 -21.95 3.75
N TRP A 201 17.63 -22.10 4.21
CA TRP A 201 18.81 -21.54 3.55
C TRP A 201 19.61 -22.61 2.84
N MET A 202 20.18 -22.25 1.70
CA MET A 202 21.04 -23.13 0.92
C MET A 202 22.31 -22.42 0.49
N GLN A 203 23.45 -23.10 0.61
CA GLN A 203 24.71 -22.67 0.03
C GLN A 203 24.79 -23.16 -1.42
N VAL A 204 25.03 -22.22 -2.33
CA VAL A 204 25.20 -22.52 -3.76
C VAL A 204 26.63 -22.17 -4.19
N ARG A 205 27.32 -23.12 -4.83
CA ARG A 205 28.65 -22.92 -5.43
C ARG A 205 28.63 -23.40 -6.88
N ASN A 206 29.09 -22.55 -7.80
CA ASN A 206 29.13 -22.85 -9.24
C ASN A 206 27.78 -23.38 -9.79
N GLY A 207 26.67 -22.79 -9.33
CA GLY A 207 25.32 -23.17 -9.76
C GLY A 207 24.81 -24.50 -9.18
N ARG A 208 25.48 -25.08 -8.17
CA ARG A 208 25.05 -26.30 -7.49
C ARG A 208 24.82 -26.04 -6.00
N ILE A 209 23.74 -26.59 -5.45
CA ILE A 209 23.51 -26.62 -4.01
C ILE A 209 24.57 -27.53 -3.39
N THR A 210 25.32 -27.01 -2.43
CA THR A 210 26.39 -27.73 -1.71
C THR A 210 26.04 -28.01 -0.26
N ASP A 211 25.14 -27.22 0.33
CA ASP A 211 24.63 -27.40 1.69
C ASP A 211 23.23 -26.77 1.76
N HIS A 212 22.34 -27.40 2.53
CA HIS A 212 20.99 -26.91 2.83
C HIS A 212 20.53 -27.44 4.20
N SER A 213 21.50 -27.75 5.07
CA SER A 213 21.25 -28.17 6.45
C SER A 213 20.85 -27.00 7.33
N ASP A 214 20.26 -27.28 8.50
CA ASP A 214 19.94 -26.28 9.52
C ASP A 214 21.18 -25.50 10.04
N ALA A 215 22.40 -25.96 9.75
CA ALA A 215 23.61 -25.21 10.06
C ALA A 215 23.78 -23.97 9.16
N VAL A 216 23.19 -23.97 7.96
CA VAL A 216 23.29 -22.85 7.01
C VAL A 216 22.57 -21.62 7.55
N GLU A 217 21.39 -21.79 8.14
CA GLU A 217 20.66 -20.68 8.80
C GLU A 217 21.53 -20.02 9.87
N ARG A 218 22.13 -20.80 10.77
CA ARG A 218 23.03 -20.28 11.81
C ARG A 218 24.20 -19.50 11.24
N THR A 219 24.80 -20.00 10.16
CA THR A 219 25.86 -19.28 9.44
C THR A 219 25.36 -17.95 8.87
N VAL A 220 24.15 -17.90 8.32
CA VAL A 220 23.54 -16.67 7.81
C VAL A 220 23.32 -15.67 8.95
N SER A 221 22.75 -16.11 10.06
CA SER A 221 22.53 -15.30 11.26
C SER A 221 23.84 -14.71 11.80
N GLU A 222 24.91 -15.51 11.86
CA GLU A 222 26.25 -15.04 12.22
C GLU A 222 26.80 -14.00 11.23
N VAL A 223 26.64 -14.21 9.92
CA VAL A 223 27.09 -13.27 8.88
C VAL A 223 26.35 -11.93 8.97
N VAL A 224 25.03 -11.95 9.19
CA VAL A 224 24.24 -10.72 9.39
C VAL A 224 24.72 -9.96 10.63
N TYR A 225 24.97 -10.67 11.74
CA TYR A 225 25.49 -10.06 12.96
C TYR A 225 26.88 -9.45 12.77
N GLN A 226 27.81 -10.16 12.11
CA GLN A 226 29.14 -9.62 11.82
C GLN A 226 29.06 -8.38 10.94
N TRP A 227 28.20 -8.38 9.91
CA TRP A 227 27.98 -7.21 9.07
C TRP A 227 27.48 -6.01 9.88
N LEU A 228 26.57 -6.21 10.84
CA LEU A 228 26.08 -5.15 11.73
C LEU A 228 27.20 -4.58 12.61
N LEU A 229 28.11 -5.42 13.13
CA LEU A 229 29.25 -4.95 13.92
C LEU A 229 30.24 -4.13 13.09
N GLU A 230 30.47 -4.53 11.83
CA GLU A 230 31.37 -3.83 10.92
C GLU A 230 30.79 -2.51 10.40
N SER A 231 29.50 -2.51 10.07
CA SER A 231 28.81 -1.36 9.47
C SER A 231 28.30 -0.36 10.52
N GLY A 232 28.08 -0.83 11.75
CA GLY A 232 27.34 -0.09 12.78
C GLY A 232 25.82 -0.15 12.55
N PRO A 233 25.03 0.31 13.54
CA PRO A 233 23.58 0.30 13.47
C PRO A 233 23.09 1.33 12.47
N ALA A 234 22.08 0.97 11.68
CA ALA A 234 21.48 1.87 10.70
C ALA A 234 20.83 3.10 11.36
N VAL A 235 20.31 2.96 12.59
CA VAL A 235 19.88 4.08 13.44
C VAL A 235 20.93 4.35 14.53
N PRO A 236 21.73 5.43 14.45
CA PRO A 236 22.81 5.69 15.41
C PRO A 236 22.34 5.83 16.87
N SER A 237 21.13 6.35 17.10
CA SER A 237 20.55 6.49 18.44
C SER A 237 20.20 5.15 19.09
N LYS A 238 20.17 4.05 18.33
CA LYS A 238 19.94 2.69 18.84
C LYS A 238 21.24 1.93 19.12
N ALA A 239 22.41 2.56 19.04
CA ALA A 239 23.70 1.90 19.28
C ALA A 239 23.80 1.22 20.65
N GLU A 240 23.09 1.71 21.67
CA GLU A 240 23.02 1.08 22.99
C GLU A 240 22.25 -0.25 23.02
N LEU A 241 21.45 -0.54 22.00
CA LEU A 241 20.77 -1.82 21.82
C LEU A 241 21.63 -2.86 21.10
N LEU A 242 22.85 -2.52 20.66
CA LEU A 242 23.72 -3.46 19.98
C LEU A 242 24.03 -4.66 20.90
N PRO A 243 23.62 -5.88 20.51
CA PRO A 243 23.80 -7.06 21.34
C PRO A 243 25.24 -7.57 21.30
N GLY A 244 25.64 -8.28 22.36
CA GLY A 244 26.97 -8.87 22.48
C GLY A 244 27.17 -10.17 21.69
N ASP A 245 26.09 -10.75 21.15
CA ASP A 245 26.10 -11.99 20.38
C ASP A 245 24.92 -12.08 19.39
N THR A 246 25.00 -13.06 18.50
CA THR A 246 24.01 -13.32 17.44
C THR A 246 22.65 -13.74 17.99
N GLU A 247 22.62 -14.57 19.04
CA GLU A 247 21.36 -15.06 19.63
C GLU A 247 20.54 -13.89 20.18
N THR A 248 21.19 -13.01 20.96
CA THR A 248 20.56 -11.83 21.54
C THR A 248 20.06 -10.87 20.45
N LEU A 249 20.72 -10.75 19.29
CA LEU A 249 20.21 -9.96 18.15
C LEU A 249 18.86 -10.46 17.66
N PHE A 250 18.75 -11.76 17.41
CA PHE A 250 17.54 -12.36 16.84
C PHE A 250 16.44 -12.56 17.90
N ASP A 251 16.76 -12.48 19.19
CA ASP A 251 15.80 -12.44 20.30
C ASP A 251 15.20 -11.04 20.56
N LEU A 252 15.77 -9.96 19.98
CA LEU A 252 15.19 -8.63 20.09
C LEU A 252 13.76 -8.57 19.53
N PRO A 253 12.92 -7.61 19.99
CA PRO A 253 11.70 -7.27 19.29
C PRO A 253 12.00 -6.98 17.81
N GLU A 254 11.15 -7.49 16.90
CA GLU A 254 11.36 -7.35 15.45
C GLU A 254 11.56 -5.90 15.02
N SER A 255 10.82 -4.97 15.63
CA SER A 255 10.96 -3.53 15.36
C SER A 255 12.34 -2.99 15.71
N ASP A 256 12.91 -3.37 16.87
CA ASP A 256 14.23 -2.90 17.28
C ASP A 256 15.32 -3.50 16.41
N ARG A 257 15.20 -4.79 16.08
CA ARG A 257 16.13 -5.46 15.15
C ARG A 257 16.06 -4.86 13.75
N ALA A 258 14.87 -4.58 13.23
CA ALA A 258 14.70 -3.96 11.91
C ALA A 258 15.32 -2.56 11.88
N GLU A 259 15.13 -1.74 12.91
CA GLU A 259 15.76 -0.42 13.00
C GLU A 259 17.29 -0.52 13.08
N LEU A 260 17.84 -1.50 13.81
CA LEU A 260 19.29 -1.72 13.87
C LEU A 260 19.87 -2.13 12.50
N LEU A 261 19.22 -3.06 11.81
CA LEU A 261 19.72 -3.62 10.55
C LEU A 261 19.47 -2.74 9.33
N PHE A 262 18.34 -2.02 9.32
CA PHE A 262 17.82 -1.44 8.10
C PHE A 262 17.40 0.04 8.23
N GLY A 263 17.30 0.63 9.42
CA GLY A 263 16.96 2.04 9.60
C GLY A 263 15.47 2.29 9.86
N LEU A 264 15.06 3.56 9.92
CA LEU A 264 13.64 3.92 10.14
C LEU A 264 12.83 3.71 8.84
N PRO A 265 11.51 3.45 8.96
CA PRO A 265 10.60 3.53 7.82
C PRO A 265 10.68 4.92 7.17
N GLY A 266 11.18 4.99 5.92
CA GLY A 266 11.34 6.23 5.16
C GLY A 266 12.76 6.80 5.05
N ASP A 267 13.77 6.19 5.70
CA ASP A 267 15.18 6.53 5.49
C ASP A 267 15.74 6.01 4.13
N ARG A 268 14.89 5.44 3.27
CA ARG A 268 15.26 4.60 2.13
C ARG A 268 14.58 5.02 0.84
#